data_AF-A0A151N549-F1
#
_entry.id   AF-A0A151N549-F1
#
_cell.length_a   1.000
_cell.length_b   1.000
_cell.length_c   1.000
_cell.angle_alpha   90.00
_cell.angle_beta   90.00
_cell.angle_gamma   90.00
#
_symmetry.space_group_name_H-M   'P 1'
#
loop_
_entity.id
_entity.type
_entity.pdbx_description
1 polymer ?
#
loop_
_entity_poly.entity_id
_entity_poly.type
_entity_poly.pdbx_seq_one_letter_code
_entity_poly.pdbx_strand_id
1 'polypeptide(L)'
;MANARFIRVVMSIPQFLVYLFLCVVCILSKPTEKKDRVHHDPQLSDKVHDDAQNFDYDHDAFLGADEAKTFDQLTPEESKERLGKIVSKIDEDKDGFVTVEELKDWIKIAQKRWIYEDVERQWKGHDLNEDGLISWEEYKNATYGYILDDPDPDDGFNYKQMMTRDERRFKMADKDGDLIATKEEFTAFLHPEEYDYMKDIVVQETMEDIDKNGDGFIDLEEYIGDMYSHDGDADEPEWVKTEREQFVEFRDKNRDGKMDKEETKDWILPSDYDHAEAEARHLVYESDQNKDGKLTKEEIVDKYDLFVGSQATDFGEALVRHDEF
;
A
#
# COMPACT_ATOMS: atom_id res chain seq x y z
N MET A 1 -80.48 -21.85 33.87
CA MET A 1 -79.04 -21.53 33.93
C MET A 1 -78.48 -21.53 32.52
N ALA A 2 -78.23 -20.35 31.94
CA ALA A 2 -77.33 -20.11 30.80
C ALA A 2 -77.35 -18.59 30.49
N ASN A 3 -76.45 -17.84 31.10
CA ASN A 3 -76.24 -16.42 30.76
C ASN A 3 -75.13 -16.34 29.70
N ALA A 4 -75.49 -16.28 28.42
CA ALA A 4 -74.57 -15.88 27.35
C ALA A 4 -74.65 -14.37 27.16
N ARG A 5 -73.64 -13.63 27.66
CA ARG A 5 -73.48 -12.20 27.39
C ARG A 5 -72.84 -12.02 26.01
N PHE A 6 -73.62 -11.62 25.02
CA PHE A 6 -73.11 -11.08 23.76
C PHE A 6 -72.54 -9.68 24.02
N ILE A 7 -71.22 -9.52 23.90
CA ILE A 7 -70.57 -8.22 23.86
C ILE A 7 -70.80 -7.64 22.45
N ARG A 8 -71.70 -6.66 22.33
CA ARG A 8 -71.77 -5.81 21.15
C ARG A 8 -70.62 -4.82 21.19
N VAL A 9 -69.62 -5.01 20.34
CA VAL A 9 -68.59 -3.98 20.09
C VAL A 9 -69.23 -2.91 19.21
N VAL A 10 -69.59 -1.78 19.82
CA VAL A 10 -69.99 -0.57 19.08
C VAL A 10 -68.70 0.19 18.76
N MET A 11 -68.16 0.00 17.56
CA MET A 11 -67.08 0.85 17.05
C MET A 11 -67.66 2.22 16.70
N SER A 12 -67.03 3.27 17.22
CA SER A 12 -67.41 4.64 16.89
C SER A 12 -66.96 5.00 15.46
N ILE A 13 -67.70 5.87 14.78
CA ILE A 13 -67.43 6.34 13.41
C ILE A 13 -65.95 6.77 13.19
N PRO A 14 -65.27 7.47 14.12
CA PRO A 14 -63.84 7.78 13.95
C PRO A 14 -62.93 6.54 13.97
N GLN A 15 -63.28 5.48 14.73
CA GLN A 15 -62.52 4.23 14.72
C GLN A 15 -62.71 3.45 13.42
N PHE A 16 -63.91 3.49 12.83
CA PHE A 16 -64.15 2.88 11.52
C PHE A 16 -63.40 3.60 10.39
N LEU A 17 -63.30 4.92 10.45
CA LEU A 17 -62.51 5.73 9.51
C LEU A 17 -61.01 5.49 9.66
N VAL A 18 -60.49 5.29 10.87
CA VAL A 18 -59.08 4.94 11.10
C VAL A 18 -58.76 3.54 10.55
N TYR A 19 -59.66 2.56 10.73
CA TYR A 19 -59.47 1.21 10.14
C TYR A 19 -59.59 1.23 8.61
N LEU A 20 -60.50 2.02 8.05
CA LEU A 20 -60.65 2.13 6.60
C LEU A 20 -59.46 2.88 5.97
N PHE A 21 -58.88 3.86 6.68
CA PHE A 21 -57.64 4.53 6.26
C PHE A 21 -56.43 3.59 6.34
N LEU A 22 -56.30 2.78 7.39
CA LEU A 22 -55.26 1.74 7.51
C LEU A 22 -55.37 0.69 6.39
N CYS A 23 -56.58 0.26 6.03
CA CYS A 23 -56.79 -0.69 4.94
C CYS A 23 -56.48 -0.09 3.55
N VAL A 24 -56.77 1.20 3.32
CA VAL A 24 -56.44 1.87 2.03
C VAL A 24 -54.94 2.12 1.91
N VAL A 25 -54.22 2.42 3.00
CA VAL A 25 -52.75 2.53 3.00
C VAL A 25 -52.08 1.18 2.70
N CYS A 26 -52.67 0.07 3.13
CA CYS A 26 -52.17 -1.27 2.79
C CYS A 26 -52.38 -1.66 1.32
N ILE A 27 -53.40 -1.10 0.63
CA ILE A 27 -53.72 -1.46 -0.77
C ILE A 27 -53.01 -0.54 -1.78
N LEU A 28 -52.60 0.67 -1.38
CA LEU A 28 -51.83 1.61 -2.21
C LEU A 28 -50.32 1.57 -1.98
N SER A 29 -49.86 0.72 -1.07
CA SER A 29 -48.43 0.41 -0.97
C SER A 29 -48.05 -0.36 -2.23
N LYS A 30 -47.31 0.30 -3.14
CA LYS A 30 -46.60 -0.37 -4.24
C LYS A 30 -45.90 -1.60 -3.66
N PRO A 31 -45.88 -2.75 -4.36
CA PRO A 31 -45.12 -3.89 -3.88
C PRO A 31 -43.71 -3.38 -3.64
N THR A 32 -43.28 -3.42 -2.39
CA THR A 32 -41.88 -3.22 -2.05
C THR A 32 -41.22 -4.41 -2.72
N GLU A 33 -40.62 -4.18 -3.89
CA GLU A 33 -39.53 -5.04 -4.30
C GLU A 33 -38.65 -5.15 -3.07
N LYS A 34 -38.39 -6.37 -2.63
CA LYS A 34 -37.28 -6.61 -1.73
C LYS A 34 -36.08 -6.04 -2.46
N LYS A 35 -35.71 -4.80 -2.14
CA LYS A 35 -34.37 -4.34 -2.35
C LYS A 35 -33.56 -5.33 -1.53
N ASP A 36 -32.85 -6.20 -2.23
CA ASP A 36 -31.70 -6.84 -1.62
C ASP A 36 -30.94 -5.74 -0.91
N ARG A 37 -30.60 -6.00 0.35
CA ARG A 37 -29.81 -5.06 1.16
C ARG A 37 -28.41 -4.86 0.57
N VAL A 38 -28.09 -5.63 -0.46
CA VAL A 38 -26.96 -5.48 -1.35
C VAL A 38 -27.38 -4.50 -2.43
N HIS A 39 -26.89 -3.26 -2.34
CA HIS A 39 -26.74 -2.46 -3.55
C HIS A 39 -25.83 -3.27 -4.48
N HIS A 40 -26.38 -3.81 -5.58
CA HIS A 40 -25.55 -4.18 -6.71
C HIS A 40 -25.11 -2.87 -7.34
N ASP A 41 -24.07 -2.27 -6.75
CA ASP A 41 -23.26 -1.30 -7.48
C ASP A 41 -22.82 -1.94 -8.81
N PRO A 42 -22.59 -1.15 -9.86
CA PRO A 42 -21.86 -1.65 -11.01
C PRO A 42 -20.62 -2.36 -10.47
N GLN A 43 -20.38 -3.60 -10.88
CA GLN A 43 -19.18 -4.31 -10.45
C GLN A 43 -17.98 -3.40 -10.72
N LEU A 44 -17.27 -3.04 -9.66
CA LEU A 44 -16.11 -2.14 -9.71
C LEU A 44 -14.96 -2.76 -10.53
N SER A 45 -14.99 -4.09 -10.68
CA SER A 45 -14.12 -4.90 -11.54
C SER A 45 -14.90 -6.09 -12.13
N ASP A 46 -14.55 -6.52 -13.34
CA ASP A 46 -15.10 -7.72 -13.99
C ASP A 46 -14.55 -9.04 -13.37
N LYS A 47 -13.62 -8.94 -12.40
CA LYS A 47 -13.01 -10.09 -11.70
C LYS A 47 -13.89 -10.60 -10.55
N VAL A 48 -13.72 -11.88 -10.19
CA VAL A 48 -14.42 -12.50 -9.05
C VAL A 48 -13.68 -12.14 -7.75
N HIS A 49 -14.41 -11.57 -6.79
CA HIS A 49 -13.91 -11.27 -5.44
C HIS A 49 -13.62 -12.58 -4.69
N ASP A 50 -12.38 -12.75 -4.22
CA ASP A 50 -11.97 -13.85 -3.34
C ASP A 50 -11.05 -13.29 -2.24
N ASP A 51 -11.59 -13.19 -1.03
CA ASP A 51 -11.00 -12.53 0.15
C ASP A 51 -9.66 -13.14 0.58
N ALA A 52 -9.32 -14.32 0.06
CA ALA A 52 -8.15 -15.08 0.50
C ALA A 52 -6.93 -14.98 -0.43
N GLN A 53 -7.09 -14.55 -1.69
CA GLN A 53 -6.01 -14.69 -2.69
C GLN A 53 -6.00 -13.63 -3.81
N ASN A 54 -6.76 -12.54 -3.71
CA ASN A 54 -6.89 -11.62 -4.85
C ASN A 54 -6.75 -10.15 -4.47
N PHE A 55 -5.54 -9.76 -4.05
CA PHE A 55 -5.14 -8.37 -3.78
C PHE A 55 -5.27 -7.45 -5.01
N ASP A 56 -5.31 -8.02 -6.23
CA ASP A 56 -5.68 -7.32 -7.46
C ASP A 56 -7.07 -6.65 -7.40
N TYR A 57 -8.01 -7.26 -6.67
CA TYR A 57 -9.39 -6.77 -6.59
C TYR A 57 -9.47 -5.48 -5.75
N ASP A 58 -8.66 -5.39 -4.69
CA ASP A 58 -8.55 -4.20 -3.84
C ASP A 58 -7.86 -3.04 -4.58
N HIS A 59 -6.97 -3.34 -5.54
CA HIS A 59 -6.35 -2.35 -6.40
C HIS A 59 -7.30 -1.75 -7.45
N ASP A 60 -8.11 -2.58 -8.12
CA ASP A 60 -9.09 -2.13 -9.13
C ASP A 60 -10.21 -1.28 -8.49
N ALA A 61 -10.62 -1.61 -7.26
CA ALA A 61 -11.67 -0.89 -6.53
C ALA A 61 -11.25 0.52 -6.07
N PHE A 62 -9.95 0.75 -5.87
CA PHE A 62 -9.42 2.02 -5.38
C PHE A 62 -9.08 3.04 -6.49
N LEU A 63 -8.64 2.57 -7.66
CA LEU A 63 -8.08 3.44 -8.71
C LEU A 63 -9.08 3.93 -9.76
N GLY A 64 -10.27 3.31 -9.82
CA GLY A 64 -11.29 3.65 -10.81
C GLY A 64 -10.95 3.12 -12.21
N ALA A 65 -11.94 2.53 -12.88
CA ALA A 65 -11.78 1.73 -14.09
C ALA A 65 -11.27 2.48 -15.36
N ASP A 66 -11.08 3.81 -15.31
CA ASP A 66 -11.02 4.60 -16.54
C ASP A 66 -9.63 5.01 -17.05
N GLU A 67 -8.48 4.75 -16.40
CA GLU A 67 -7.18 5.14 -17.03
C GLU A 67 -5.85 4.47 -16.61
N ALA A 68 -5.79 3.41 -15.80
CA ALA A 68 -4.52 2.79 -15.36
C ALA A 68 -4.30 1.36 -15.89
N LYS A 69 -3.89 1.21 -17.16
CA LYS A 69 -3.26 -0.06 -17.59
C LYS A 69 -1.79 -0.07 -17.16
N THR A 70 -1.48 -0.75 -16.05
CA THR A 70 -0.12 -1.16 -15.68
C THR A 70 0.46 -2.07 -16.77
N PHE A 71 1.79 -2.22 -16.84
CA PHE A 71 2.41 -3.00 -17.92
C PHE A 71 1.96 -4.47 -17.92
N ASP A 72 1.52 -5.01 -16.78
CA ASP A 72 0.99 -6.38 -16.65
C ASP A 72 -0.37 -6.59 -17.33
N GLN A 73 -1.09 -5.50 -17.58
CA GLN A 73 -2.39 -5.50 -18.27
C GLN A 73 -2.27 -5.25 -19.78
N LEU A 74 -1.03 -5.10 -20.29
CA LEU A 74 -0.75 -4.83 -21.69
C LEU A 74 -0.39 -6.10 -22.45
N THR A 75 -0.67 -6.11 -23.75
CA THR A 75 -0.13 -7.18 -24.61
C THR A 75 1.38 -7.02 -24.77
N PRO A 76 2.13 -8.10 -25.09
CA PRO A 76 3.56 -8.01 -25.36
C PRO A 76 3.90 -6.95 -26.41
N GLU A 77 3.07 -6.78 -27.44
CA GLU A 77 3.27 -5.76 -28.48
C GLU A 77 3.08 -4.33 -27.95
N GLU A 78 2.08 -4.09 -27.09
CA GLU A 78 1.83 -2.79 -26.46
C GLU A 78 2.95 -2.45 -25.46
N SER A 79 3.39 -3.41 -24.65
CA SER A 79 4.51 -3.27 -23.72
C SER A 79 5.81 -2.92 -24.46
N LYS A 80 6.10 -3.60 -25.57
CA LYS A 80 7.26 -3.31 -26.41
C LYS A 80 7.20 -1.91 -27.04
N GLU A 81 6.03 -1.47 -27.50
CA GLU A 81 5.87 -0.12 -28.04
C GLU A 81 6.10 0.96 -26.96
N ARG A 82 5.51 0.77 -25.77
CA ARG A 82 5.68 1.70 -24.64
C ARG A 82 7.13 1.73 -24.15
N LEU A 83 7.75 0.56 -23.98
CA LEU A 83 9.15 0.43 -23.60
C LEU A 83 10.05 1.13 -24.61
N GLY A 84 9.78 0.97 -25.91
CA GLY A 84 10.51 1.67 -26.96
C GLY A 84 10.41 3.20 -26.93
N LYS A 85 9.35 3.78 -26.33
CA LYS A 85 9.24 5.23 -26.07
C LYS A 85 10.00 5.63 -24.81
N ILE A 86 10.09 4.74 -23.82
CA ILE A 86 10.84 4.95 -22.59
C ILE A 86 12.34 4.91 -22.87
N VAL A 87 12.84 3.98 -23.68
CA VAL A 87 14.25 3.93 -24.10
C VAL A 87 14.73 5.27 -24.65
N SER A 88 13.92 5.93 -25.49
CA SER A 88 14.27 7.24 -26.05
C SER A 88 14.27 8.40 -25.03
N LYS A 89 13.78 8.16 -23.80
CA LYS A 89 13.88 9.09 -22.67
C LYS A 89 15.04 8.74 -21.74
N ILE A 90 15.44 7.46 -21.70
CA ILE A 90 16.59 6.98 -20.95
C ILE A 90 17.88 7.46 -21.64
N ASP A 91 17.97 7.28 -22.96
CA ASP A 91 19.07 7.75 -23.81
C ASP A 91 19.10 9.30 -23.83
N GLU A 92 19.91 9.89 -22.95
CA GLU A 92 19.96 11.34 -22.72
C GLU A 92 20.81 12.03 -23.78
N ASP A 93 21.93 11.41 -24.16
CA ASP A 93 22.88 11.94 -25.13
C ASP A 93 22.49 11.66 -26.60
N LYS A 94 21.50 10.80 -26.81
CA LYS A 94 20.90 10.42 -28.09
C LYS A 94 21.88 9.73 -29.02
N ASP A 95 22.84 9.00 -28.46
CA ASP A 95 23.79 8.20 -29.23
C ASP A 95 23.18 6.87 -29.73
N GLY A 96 21.97 6.54 -29.27
CA GLY A 96 21.21 5.34 -29.64
C GLY A 96 21.52 4.13 -28.75
N PHE A 97 22.31 4.31 -27.69
CA PHE A 97 22.60 3.32 -26.68
C PHE A 97 22.10 3.80 -25.31
N VAL A 98 21.89 2.85 -24.40
CA VAL A 98 21.56 3.11 -23.01
C VAL A 98 22.69 2.56 -22.14
N THR A 99 23.35 3.46 -21.43
CA THR A 99 24.41 3.12 -20.47
C THR A 99 23.84 2.80 -19.09
N VAL A 100 24.66 2.19 -18.23
CA VAL A 100 24.30 1.94 -16.82
C VAL A 100 24.00 3.26 -16.11
N GLU A 101 24.78 4.29 -16.39
CA GLU A 101 24.63 5.63 -15.80
C GLU A 101 23.29 6.26 -16.19
N GLU A 102 22.93 6.25 -17.47
CA GLU A 102 21.65 6.77 -17.96
C GLU A 102 20.46 6.00 -17.40
N LEU A 103 20.56 4.67 -17.33
CA LEU A 103 19.51 3.83 -16.78
C LEU A 103 19.31 4.08 -15.28
N LYS A 104 20.40 4.22 -14.52
CA LYS A 104 20.36 4.59 -13.10
C LYS A 104 19.68 5.95 -12.89
N ASP A 105 20.07 6.95 -13.67
CA ASP A 105 19.51 8.30 -13.54
C ASP A 105 18.03 8.32 -13.92
N TRP A 106 17.63 7.54 -14.94
CA TRP A 106 16.23 7.32 -15.28
C TRP A 106 15.44 6.67 -14.14
N ILE A 107 15.96 5.61 -13.52
CA ILE A 107 15.32 4.96 -12.36
C ILE A 107 15.09 6.00 -11.26
N LYS A 108 16.09 6.81 -10.92
CA LYS A 108 15.92 7.87 -9.91
C LYS A 108 14.88 8.92 -10.30
N ILE A 109 14.84 9.34 -11.56
CA ILE A 109 13.86 10.32 -12.05
C ILE A 109 12.45 9.77 -11.93
N ALA A 110 12.25 8.52 -12.36
CA ALA A 110 10.93 7.96 -12.40
C ALA A 110 10.44 7.48 -11.03
N GLN A 111 11.33 7.11 -10.09
CA GLN A 111 11.00 6.95 -8.67
C GLN A 111 10.46 8.27 -8.09
N LYS A 112 11.19 9.38 -8.26
CA LYS A 112 10.74 10.71 -7.80
C LYS A 112 9.41 11.13 -8.41
N ARG A 113 9.19 10.79 -9.68
CA ARG A 113 7.94 11.09 -10.36
C ARG A 113 6.78 10.31 -9.76
N TRP A 114 6.97 9.02 -9.50
CA TRP A 114 5.96 8.19 -8.84
C TRP A 114 5.62 8.74 -7.46
N ILE A 115 6.62 9.06 -6.64
CA ILE A 115 6.44 9.70 -5.32
C ILE A 115 5.58 10.96 -5.43
N TYR A 116 5.89 11.83 -6.38
CA TYR A 116 5.13 13.06 -6.57
C TYR A 116 3.68 12.78 -7.05
N GLU A 117 3.48 11.80 -7.93
CA GLU A 117 2.15 11.39 -8.38
C GLU A 117 1.35 10.74 -7.25
N ASP A 118 2.01 9.99 -6.36
CA ASP A 118 1.42 9.41 -5.14
C ASP A 118 0.95 10.48 -4.17
N VAL A 119 1.86 11.39 -3.83
CA VAL A 119 1.57 12.56 -2.99
C VAL A 119 0.42 13.36 -3.59
N GLU A 120 0.40 13.64 -4.89
CA GLU A 120 -0.67 14.40 -5.54
C GLU A 120 -2.03 13.68 -5.46
N ARG A 121 -2.05 12.35 -5.56
CA ARG A 121 -3.27 11.55 -5.43
C ARG A 121 -3.81 11.62 -4.00
N GLN A 122 -2.93 11.44 -3.02
CA GLN A 122 -3.29 11.54 -1.60
C GLN A 122 -3.69 12.96 -1.22
N TRP A 123 -3.00 13.97 -1.76
CA TRP A 123 -3.21 15.39 -1.45
C TRP A 123 -4.67 15.80 -1.62
N LYS A 124 -5.28 15.43 -2.75
CA LYS A 124 -6.66 15.78 -3.08
C LYS A 124 -7.70 15.17 -2.14
N GLY A 125 -7.38 14.05 -1.52
CA GLY A 125 -8.27 13.37 -0.56
C GLY A 125 -8.18 13.94 0.86
N HIS A 126 -7.10 14.64 1.18
CA HIS A 126 -6.78 15.07 2.55
C HIS A 126 -6.82 16.60 2.73
N ASP A 127 -6.66 17.40 1.67
CA ASP A 127 -6.90 18.85 1.69
C ASP A 127 -8.42 19.14 1.63
N LEU A 128 -9.11 18.92 2.75
CA LEU A 128 -10.58 18.99 2.83
C LEU A 128 -11.13 20.41 2.77
N ASN A 129 -10.33 21.40 3.15
CA ASN A 129 -10.72 22.80 3.20
C ASN A 129 -10.24 23.61 1.97
N GLU A 130 -9.47 22.99 1.07
CA GLU A 130 -8.87 23.55 -0.14
C GLU A 130 -7.96 24.77 0.12
N ASP A 131 -7.26 24.80 1.26
CA ASP A 131 -6.31 25.86 1.61
C ASP A 131 -4.90 25.63 1.07
N GLY A 132 -4.66 24.46 0.46
CA GLY A 132 -3.37 24.09 -0.11
C GLY A 132 -2.36 23.65 0.94
N LEU A 133 -2.81 23.23 2.12
CA LEU A 133 -2.05 22.60 3.19
C LEU A 133 -2.84 21.39 3.72
N ILE A 134 -2.19 20.53 4.51
CA ILE A 134 -2.87 19.41 5.17
C ILE A 134 -2.58 19.47 6.66
N SER A 135 -3.59 19.79 7.47
CA SER A 135 -3.48 19.69 8.92
C SER A 135 -3.54 18.25 9.40
N TRP A 136 -2.94 17.97 10.56
CA TRP A 136 -3.07 16.66 11.21
C TRP A 136 -4.54 16.24 11.41
N GLU A 137 -5.42 17.19 11.76
CA GLU A 137 -6.84 16.90 11.96
C GLU A 137 -7.56 16.55 10.65
N GLU A 138 -7.18 17.16 9.53
CA GLU A 138 -7.70 16.78 8.21
C GLU A 138 -7.23 15.40 7.81
N TYR A 139 -5.93 15.11 7.97
CA TYR A 139 -5.39 13.79 7.72
C TYR A 139 -6.12 12.73 8.54
N LYS A 140 -6.17 12.94 9.86
CA LYS A 140 -6.82 12.04 10.80
C LYS A 140 -8.30 11.82 10.48
N ASN A 141 -9.03 12.86 10.09
CA ASN A 141 -10.45 12.73 9.77
C ASN A 141 -10.68 11.99 8.44
N ALA A 142 -9.85 12.26 7.43
CA ALA A 142 -9.92 11.57 6.14
C ALA A 142 -9.54 10.07 6.26
N THR A 143 -8.50 9.75 7.04
CA THR A 143 -7.98 8.38 7.18
C THR A 143 -8.74 7.56 8.24
N TYR A 144 -9.07 8.16 9.38
CA TYR A 144 -9.63 7.45 10.54
C TYR A 144 -11.06 7.87 10.90
N GLY A 145 -11.63 8.91 10.27
CA GLY A 145 -12.92 9.50 10.67
C GLY A 145 -14.09 8.53 10.62
N TYR A 146 -14.06 7.54 9.73
CA TYR A 146 -15.09 6.49 9.64
C TYR A 146 -14.92 5.35 10.66
N ILE A 147 -13.73 5.22 11.23
CA ILE A 147 -13.33 4.09 12.08
C ILE A 147 -13.49 4.42 13.56
N LEU A 148 -13.37 5.70 13.93
CA LEU A 148 -13.48 6.16 15.32
C LEU A 148 -14.88 6.00 15.94
N ASP A 149 -15.92 5.79 15.12
CA ASP A 149 -17.30 5.58 15.57
C ASP A 149 -17.66 4.09 15.78
N ASP A 150 -16.83 3.16 15.30
CA ASP A 150 -17.02 1.71 15.47
C ASP A 150 -16.12 1.16 16.60
N PRO A 151 -16.60 0.17 17.37
CA PRO A 151 -15.78 -0.48 18.40
C PRO A 151 -14.60 -1.21 17.76
N ASP A 152 -13.43 -1.15 18.40
CA ASP A 152 -12.21 -1.83 17.95
C ASP A 152 -12.52 -3.30 17.58
N PRO A 153 -12.09 -3.78 16.40
CA PRO A 153 -12.31 -5.16 15.99
C PRO A 153 -11.61 -6.13 16.95
N ASP A 154 -12.24 -7.28 17.20
CA ASP A 154 -11.76 -8.33 18.12
C ASP A 154 -10.59 -9.15 17.51
N ASP A 155 -10.05 -8.71 16.37
CA ASP A 155 -8.99 -9.35 15.57
C ASP A 155 -7.57 -8.88 15.94
N GLY A 156 -7.44 -7.92 16.86
CA GLY A 156 -6.15 -7.40 17.31
C GLY A 156 -5.63 -6.19 16.51
N PHE A 157 -6.35 -5.71 15.49
CA PHE A 157 -6.03 -4.44 14.85
C PHE A 157 -6.36 -3.26 15.77
N ASN A 158 -5.31 -2.56 16.23
CA ASN A 158 -5.45 -1.43 17.13
C ASN A 158 -5.29 -0.11 16.36
N TYR A 159 -6.39 0.41 15.80
CA TYR A 159 -6.41 1.69 15.07
C TYR A 159 -5.79 2.85 15.85
N LYS A 160 -5.87 2.81 17.18
CA LYS A 160 -5.27 3.83 18.04
C LYS A 160 -3.74 3.76 18.03
N GLN A 161 -3.15 2.57 17.92
CA GLN A 161 -1.69 2.42 17.77
C GLN A 161 -1.24 2.95 16.41
N MET A 162 -1.94 2.62 15.32
CA MET A 162 -1.64 3.15 13.97
C MET A 162 -1.73 4.68 13.94
N MET A 163 -2.83 5.25 14.43
CA MET A 163 -2.98 6.70 14.52
C MET A 163 -1.87 7.37 15.36
N THR A 164 -1.40 6.72 16.43
CA THR A 164 -0.31 7.25 17.26
C THR A 164 1.03 7.21 16.52
N ARG A 165 1.27 6.17 15.72
CA ARG A 165 2.46 6.03 14.86
C ARG A 165 2.45 7.11 13.78
N ASP A 166 1.33 7.27 13.08
CA ASP A 166 1.15 8.32 12.07
C ASP A 166 1.30 9.72 12.66
N GLU A 167 0.73 10.00 13.85
CA GLU A 167 0.87 11.31 14.49
C GLU A 167 2.34 11.61 14.81
N ARG A 168 3.10 10.61 15.23
CA ARG A 168 4.53 10.74 15.52
C ARG A 168 5.30 11.02 14.23
N ARG A 169 5.02 10.28 13.16
CA ARG A 169 5.65 10.47 11.86
C ARG A 169 5.31 11.84 11.28
N PHE A 170 4.05 12.27 11.37
CA PHE A 170 3.59 13.58 10.92
C PHE A 170 4.33 14.71 11.65
N LYS A 171 4.47 14.61 12.98
CA LYS A 171 5.24 15.55 13.80
C LYS A 171 6.73 15.56 13.48
N MET A 172 7.29 14.43 13.04
CA MET A 172 8.69 14.39 12.61
C MET A 172 8.85 15.06 11.24
N ALA A 173 7.88 14.87 10.34
CA ALA A 173 7.87 15.46 9.01
C ALA A 173 7.70 16.97 9.05
N ASP A 174 6.83 17.45 9.93
CA ASP A 174 6.53 18.85 10.24
C ASP A 174 7.75 19.56 10.86
N LYS A 175 8.38 20.45 10.10
CA LYS A 175 9.63 21.10 10.52
C LYS A 175 9.41 22.32 11.38
N ASP A 176 8.28 23.01 11.21
CA ASP A 176 7.98 24.23 11.96
C ASP A 176 7.09 23.98 13.19
N GLY A 177 6.51 22.79 13.28
CA GLY A 177 5.80 22.27 14.44
C GLY A 177 4.40 22.85 14.60
N ASP A 178 3.80 23.34 13.52
CA ASP A 178 2.47 23.93 13.52
C ASP A 178 1.32 22.91 13.32
N LEU A 179 1.68 21.64 13.09
CA LEU A 179 0.79 20.52 12.76
C LEU A 179 0.02 20.71 11.44
N ILE A 180 0.58 21.47 10.51
CA ILE A 180 0.06 21.75 9.19
C ILE A 180 1.16 21.46 8.16
N ALA A 181 1.05 20.33 7.47
CA ALA A 181 2.04 19.91 6.51
C ALA A 181 1.93 20.70 5.20
N THR A 182 3.05 21.30 4.79
CA THR A 182 3.29 21.70 3.41
C THR A 182 3.39 20.49 2.49
N LYS A 183 3.42 20.70 1.17
CA LYS A 183 3.56 19.60 0.21
C LYS A 183 4.86 18.83 0.38
N GLU A 184 5.93 19.54 0.69
CA GLU A 184 7.23 18.95 0.98
C GLU A 184 7.21 18.12 2.26
N GLU A 185 6.55 18.59 3.32
CA GLU A 185 6.44 17.87 4.60
C GLU A 185 5.52 16.66 4.48
N PHE A 186 4.41 16.78 3.75
CA PHE A 186 3.52 15.66 3.49
C PHE A 186 4.20 14.60 2.60
N THR A 187 5.06 15.01 1.67
CA THR A 187 5.90 14.07 0.91
C THR A 187 6.86 13.33 1.84
N ALA A 188 7.47 14.02 2.80
CA ALA A 188 8.34 13.39 3.80
C ALA A 188 7.58 12.49 4.79
N PHE A 189 6.32 12.77 5.05
CA PHE A 189 5.43 11.94 5.86
C PHE A 189 5.03 10.63 5.14
N LEU A 190 4.70 10.71 3.84
CA LEU A 190 4.32 9.55 3.03
C LEU A 190 5.51 8.69 2.59
N HIS A 191 6.65 9.33 2.28
CA HIS A 191 7.88 8.69 1.81
C HIS A 191 9.07 9.07 2.72
N PRO A 192 9.06 8.66 4.00
CA PRO A 192 10.10 9.02 4.97
C PRO A 192 11.50 8.49 4.59
N GLU A 193 11.59 7.42 3.81
CA GLU A 193 12.82 6.83 3.30
C GLU A 193 13.65 7.79 2.42
N GLU A 194 12.99 8.72 1.73
CA GLU A 194 13.62 9.69 0.83
C GLU A 194 14.28 10.87 1.56
N TYR A 195 13.99 11.04 2.85
CA TYR A 195 14.44 12.18 3.63
C TYR A 195 15.34 11.75 4.77
N ASP A 196 16.61 12.19 4.74
CA ASP A 196 17.62 11.79 5.73
C ASP A 196 17.20 12.04 7.19
N TYR A 197 16.44 13.10 7.47
CA TYR A 197 15.95 13.43 8.82
C TYR A 197 14.78 12.56 9.26
N MET A 198 14.08 11.92 8.32
CA MET A 198 12.98 11.00 8.57
C MET A 198 13.46 9.56 8.74
N LYS A 199 14.64 9.17 8.23
CA LYS A 199 15.16 7.79 8.34
C LYS A 199 15.09 7.20 9.75
N ASP A 200 15.33 8.02 10.77
CA ASP A 200 15.26 7.56 12.16
C ASP A 200 13.85 7.14 12.61
N ILE A 201 12.79 7.69 12.01
CA ILE A 201 11.42 7.24 12.25
C ILE A 201 11.17 5.89 11.61
N VAL A 202 11.67 5.68 10.39
CA VAL A 202 11.55 4.41 9.67
C VAL A 202 12.20 3.29 10.49
N VAL A 203 13.43 3.54 10.98
CA VAL A 203 14.13 2.59 11.86
C VAL A 203 13.33 2.30 13.12
N GLN A 204 12.84 3.34 13.80
CA GLN A 204 12.09 3.15 15.04
C GLN A 204 10.83 2.33 14.81
N GLU A 205 10.11 2.60 13.74
CA GLU A 205 8.89 1.92 13.40
C GLU A 205 9.14 0.45 13.00
N THR A 206 10.17 0.16 12.22
CA THR A 206 10.60 -1.22 11.92
C THR A 206 10.97 -1.98 13.20
N MET A 207 11.68 -1.33 14.14
CA MET A 207 11.97 -1.93 15.43
C MET A 207 10.68 -2.24 16.21
N GLU A 208 9.70 -1.34 16.24
CA GLU A 208 8.42 -1.55 16.93
C GLU A 208 7.61 -2.72 16.32
N ASP A 209 7.79 -2.99 15.03
CA ASP A 209 7.13 -4.11 14.34
C ASP A 209 7.83 -5.46 14.64
N ILE A 210 9.16 -5.48 14.74
CA ILE A 210 9.96 -6.72 14.89
C ILE A 210 10.27 -7.06 16.36
N ASP A 211 10.61 -6.08 17.20
CA ASP A 211 10.94 -6.25 18.63
C ASP A 211 9.68 -6.61 19.44
N LYS A 212 9.39 -7.92 19.50
CA LYS A 212 8.20 -8.44 20.20
C LYS A 212 8.35 -8.36 21.72
N ASN A 213 9.57 -8.38 22.22
CA ASN A 213 9.84 -8.42 23.66
C ASN A 213 10.00 -7.01 24.29
N GLY A 214 10.22 -5.97 23.47
CA GLY A 214 10.28 -4.58 23.84
C GLY A 214 11.57 -4.17 24.55
N ASP A 215 12.69 -4.88 24.34
CA ASP A 215 13.98 -4.55 24.95
C ASP A 215 14.80 -3.52 24.14
N GLY A 216 14.29 -3.12 22.98
CA GLY A 216 14.90 -2.13 22.10
C GLY A 216 16.01 -2.70 21.20
N PHE A 217 16.10 -4.02 21.09
CA PHE A 217 16.98 -4.74 20.18
C PHE A 217 16.17 -5.73 19.35
N ILE A 218 16.72 -6.15 18.20
CA ILE A 218 16.14 -7.26 17.43
C ILE A 218 17.06 -8.47 17.63
N ASP A 219 16.59 -9.47 18.37
CA ASP A 219 17.35 -10.72 18.50
C ASP A 219 17.15 -11.64 17.27
N LEU A 220 17.95 -12.72 17.20
CA LEU A 220 17.90 -13.65 16.08
C LEU A 220 16.51 -14.32 15.92
N GLU A 221 15.82 -14.60 17.03
CA GLU A 221 14.51 -15.25 16.96
C GLU A 221 13.42 -14.26 16.51
N GLU A 222 13.54 -12.98 16.87
CA GLU A 222 12.68 -11.91 16.35
C GLU A 222 12.94 -11.66 14.87
N TYR A 223 14.21 -11.59 14.45
CA TYR A 223 14.60 -11.43 13.05
C TYR A 223 14.08 -12.56 12.16
N ILE A 224 14.27 -13.82 12.59
CA ILE A 224 13.77 -14.98 11.84
C ILE A 224 12.26 -15.11 11.98
N GLY A 225 11.69 -14.77 13.14
CA GLY A 225 10.26 -14.87 13.39
C GLY A 225 9.43 -13.89 12.56
N ASP A 226 10.03 -12.78 12.11
CA ASP A 226 9.44 -11.86 11.15
C ASP A 226 9.31 -12.49 9.74
N MET A 227 10.31 -13.28 9.33
CA MET A 227 10.34 -13.94 8.01
C MET A 227 9.72 -15.34 7.99
N TYR A 228 9.70 -16.02 9.14
CA TYR A 228 9.33 -17.43 9.22
C TYR A 228 8.63 -17.76 10.55
N SER A 229 7.32 -18.05 10.45
CA SER A 229 6.57 -18.65 11.55
C SER A 229 6.80 -20.15 11.59
N HIS A 230 7.24 -20.66 12.75
CA HIS A 230 7.46 -22.09 12.96
C HIS A 230 6.12 -22.81 13.18
N ASP A 231 5.32 -22.97 12.12
CA ASP A 231 3.97 -23.57 12.17
C ASP A 231 3.99 -25.11 12.21
N GLY A 232 4.83 -25.66 13.10
CA GLY A 232 4.80 -27.08 13.46
C GLY A 232 5.46 -28.04 12.46
N ASP A 233 6.21 -27.55 11.48
CA ASP A 233 7.10 -28.39 10.68
C ASP A 233 8.33 -28.82 11.48
N ALA A 234 8.77 -30.06 11.28
CA ALA A 234 9.79 -30.69 12.13
C ALA A 234 11.23 -30.28 11.79
N ASP A 235 11.45 -29.67 10.62
CA ASP A 235 12.78 -29.32 10.11
C ASP A 235 12.79 -27.87 9.58
N GLU A 236 13.70 -27.06 10.13
CA GLU A 236 13.94 -25.69 9.68
C GLU A 236 14.47 -25.67 8.23
N PRO A 237 13.87 -24.87 7.32
CA PRO A 237 14.30 -24.74 5.94
C PRO A 237 15.77 -24.32 5.80
N GLU A 238 16.42 -24.72 4.69
CA GLU A 238 17.83 -24.40 4.44
C GLU A 238 18.08 -22.89 4.25
N TRP A 239 17.09 -22.16 3.72
CA TRP A 239 17.15 -20.71 3.61
C TRP A 239 17.16 -20.02 4.98
N VAL A 240 16.37 -20.51 5.95
CA VAL A 240 16.36 -19.98 7.33
C VAL A 240 17.72 -20.16 7.98
N LYS A 241 18.37 -21.32 7.78
CA LYS A 241 19.74 -21.55 8.28
C LYS A 241 20.73 -20.57 7.66
N THR A 242 20.58 -20.30 6.36
CA THR A 242 21.41 -19.32 5.64
C THR A 242 21.19 -17.91 6.18
N GLU A 243 19.95 -17.51 6.45
CA GLU A 243 19.64 -16.20 7.05
C GLU A 243 20.17 -16.08 8.47
N ARG A 244 20.13 -17.16 9.27
CA ARG A 244 20.77 -17.18 10.60
C ARG A 244 22.29 -16.95 10.52
N GLU A 245 22.95 -17.53 9.51
CA GLU A 245 24.37 -17.27 9.25
C GLU A 245 24.61 -15.83 8.80
N GLN A 246 23.79 -15.32 7.87
CA GLN A 246 23.88 -13.93 7.41
C GLN A 246 23.66 -12.92 8.54
N PHE A 247 22.75 -13.19 9.47
CA PHE A 247 22.53 -12.36 10.64
C PHE A 247 23.83 -12.16 11.42
N VAL A 248 24.50 -13.26 11.77
CA VAL A 248 25.74 -13.24 12.56
C VAL A 248 26.92 -12.66 11.78
N GLU A 249 26.96 -12.86 10.46
CA GLU A 249 28.09 -12.42 9.64
C GLU A 249 27.98 -10.95 9.20
N PHE A 250 26.78 -10.46 8.89
CA PHE A 250 26.57 -9.18 8.23
C PHE A 250 25.65 -8.21 8.98
N ARG A 251 24.70 -8.70 9.78
CA ARG A 251 23.72 -7.84 10.48
C ARG A 251 24.22 -7.44 11.87
N ASP A 252 24.63 -8.41 12.66
CA ASP A 252 25.24 -8.25 13.98
C ASP A 252 26.75 -7.91 13.82
N LYS A 253 27.04 -6.64 13.57
CA LYS A 253 28.41 -6.15 13.32
C LYS A 253 29.25 -6.20 14.57
N ASN A 254 28.64 -5.93 15.72
CA ASN A 254 29.31 -5.87 17.01
C ASN A 254 29.46 -7.27 17.68
N ARG A 255 28.74 -8.28 17.18
CA ARG A 255 28.71 -9.69 17.62
C ARG A 255 28.17 -9.89 19.02
N ASP A 256 27.18 -9.11 19.43
CA ASP A 256 26.52 -9.24 20.72
C ASP A 256 25.25 -10.13 20.69
N GLY A 257 24.92 -10.67 19.52
CA GLY A 257 23.85 -11.64 19.28
C GLY A 257 22.49 -11.00 18.96
N LYS A 258 22.45 -9.69 18.76
CA LYS A 258 21.25 -8.90 18.50
C LYS A 258 21.59 -7.68 17.65
N MET A 259 20.59 -7.07 17.03
CA MET A 259 20.77 -5.84 16.27
C MET A 259 20.35 -4.63 17.10
N ASP A 260 21.27 -3.68 17.22
CA ASP A 260 20.96 -2.36 17.75
C ASP A 260 20.35 -1.42 16.69
N LYS A 261 19.95 -0.21 17.10
CA LYS A 261 19.33 0.77 16.21
C LYS A 261 20.20 1.14 15.00
N GLU A 262 21.52 1.22 15.17
CA GLU A 262 22.43 1.58 14.08
C GLU A 262 22.63 0.41 13.11
N GLU A 263 22.70 -0.81 13.64
CA GLU A 263 22.75 -2.04 12.83
C GLU A 263 21.45 -2.25 12.04
N THR A 264 20.29 -2.00 12.66
CA THR A 264 18.98 -1.99 11.99
C THR A 264 18.92 -0.91 10.92
N LYS A 265 19.42 0.30 11.20
CA LYS A 265 19.48 1.39 10.23
C LYS A 265 20.32 1.02 9.00
N ASP A 266 21.49 0.43 9.21
CA ASP A 266 22.35 -0.03 8.12
C ASP A 266 21.74 -1.21 7.34
N TRP A 267 20.90 -2.02 7.99
CA TRP A 267 20.16 -3.11 7.33
C TRP A 267 19.04 -2.58 6.43
N ILE A 268 18.20 -1.66 6.93
CA ILE A 268 17.03 -1.16 6.20
C ILE A 268 17.37 -0.03 5.22
N LEU A 269 18.37 0.78 5.56
CA LEU A 269 18.76 1.98 4.80
C LEU A 269 20.29 2.04 4.69
N PRO A 270 20.91 1.05 4.01
CA PRO A 270 22.36 1.00 3.83
C PRO A 270 22.88 2.28 3.18
N SER A 271 23.78 3.00 3.87
CA SER A 271 24.30 4.30 3.44
C SER A 271 25.05 4.27 2.11
N ASP A 272 25.61 3.10 1.76
CA ASP A 272 26.53 2.92 0.64
C ASP A 272 25.89 2.15 -0.53
N TYR A 273 24.60 1.77 -0.42
CA TYR A 273 23.91 0.96 -1.43
C TYR A 273 22.97 1.82 -2.27
N ASP A 274 23.38 2.10 -3.51
CA ASP A 274 22.55 2.76 -4.51
C ASP A 274 21.68 1.70 -5.21
N HIS A 275 20.46 1.51 -4.72
CA HIS A 275 19.48 0.56 -5.29
C HIS A 275 19.29 0.77 -6.79
N ALA A 276 19.24 2.03 -7.25
CA ALA A 276 19.09 2.35 -8.67
C ALA A 276 20.33 1.94 -9.48
N GLU A 277 21.54 2.04 -8.92
CA GLU A 277 22.76 1.56 -9.59
C GLU A 277 22.82 0.04 -9.66
N ALA A 278 22.45 -0.66 -8.58
CA ALA A 278 22.41 -2.11 -8.55
C ALA A 278 21.41 -2.65 -9.57
N GLU A 279 20.21 -2.07 -9.62
CA GLU A 279 19.17 -2.44 -10.58
C GLU A 279 19.60 -2.13 -12.03
N ALA A 280 20.15 -0.94 -12.29
CA ALA A 280 20.64 -0.59 -13.62
C ALA A 280 21.72 -1.58 -14.11
N ARG A 281 22.66 -1.96 -13.23
CA ARG A 281 23.69 -2.96 -13.56
C ARG A 281 23.09 -4.34 -13.83
N HIS A 282 22.10 -4.76 -13.05
CA HIS A 282 21.41 -6.03 -13.25
C HIS A 282 20.68 -6.05 -14.61
N LEU A 283 19.93 -4.99 -14.92
CA LEU A 283 19.22 -4.84 -16.20
C LEU A 283 20.18 -4.87 -17.40
N VAL A 284 21.31 -4.17 -17.31
CA VAL A 284 22.34 -4.21 -18.36
C VAL A 284 22.97 -5.59 -18.47
N TYR A 285 23.34 -6.21 -17.35
CA TYR A 285 23.98 -7.53 -17.35
C TYR A 285 23.10 -8.63 -17.98
N GLU A 286 21.80 -8.64 -17.68
CA GLU A 286 20.86 -9.65 -18.19
C GLU A 286 20.39 -9.39 -19.63
N SER A 287 20.55 -8.15 -20.12
CA SER A 287 20.03 -7.73 -21.43
C SER A 287 21.11 -7.51 -22.49
N ASP A 288 22.35 -7.25 -22.10
CA ASP A 288 23.48 -7.02 -23.01
C ASP A 288 23.92 -8.35 -23.65
N GLN A 289 23.41 -8.62 -24.85
CA GLN A 289 23.70 -9.85 -25.58
C GLN A 289 25.11 -9.87 -26.14
N ASN A 290 25.63 -8.70 -26.49
CA ASN A 290 26.88 -8.56 -27.22
C ASN A 290 28.09 -8.27 -26.28
N LYS A 291 27.82 -7.98 -25.01
CA LYS A 291 28.76 -7.73 -23.91
C LYS A 291 29.63 -6.49 -24.12
N ASP A 292 29.10 -5.46 -24.77
CA ASP A 292 29.77 -4.17 -24.94
C ASP A 292 29.53 -3.18 -23.78
N GLY A 293 28.72 -3.58 -22.80
CA GLY A 293 28.45 -2.81 -21.58
C GLY A 293 27.38 -1.74 -21.73
N LYS A 294 26.63 -1.75 -22.84
CA LYS A 294 25.56 -0.81 -23.14
C LYS A 294 24.41 -1.52 -23.85
N LEU A 295 23.22 -0.95 -23.79
CA LEU A 295 22.04 -1.59 -24.37
C LEU A 295 21.54 -0.82 -25.59
N THR A 296 21.29 -1.55 -26.67
CA THR A 296 20.52 -1.06 -27.79
C THR A 296 19.02 -1.11 -27.49
N LYS A 297 18.23 -0.32 -28.23
CA LYS A 297 16.77 -0.37 -28.13
C LYS A 297 16.23 -1.78 -28.38
N GLU A 298 16.81 -2.49 -29.33
CA GLU A 298 16.44 -3.86 -29.67
C GLU A 298 16.69 -4.81 -28.50
N GLU A 299 17.85 -4.72 -27.84
CA GLU A 299 18.18 -5.56 -26.67
C GLU A 299 17.20 -5.34 -25.50
N ILE A 300 16.82 -4.08 -25.24
CA ILE A 300 15.84 -3.74 -24.20
C ILE A 300 14.44 -4.28 -24.55
N VAL A 301 14.00 -4.08 -25.79
CA VAL A 301 12.67 -4.50 -26.27
C VAL A 301 12.56 -6.03 -26.39
N ASP A 302 13.65 -6.72 -26.72
CA ASP A 302 13.71 -8.18 -26.72
C ASP A 302 13.59 -8.75 -25.30
N LYS A 303 14.13 -8.04 -24.31
CA LYS A 303 14.04 -8.36 -22.88
C LYS A 303 12.90 -7.62 -22.17
N TYR A 304 11.79 -7.35 -22.88
CA TYR A 304 10.70 -6.56 -22.32
C TYR A 304 10.14 -7.10 -20.99
N ASP A 305 10.05 -8.43 -20.81
CA ASP A 305 9.55 -9.04 -19.57
C ASP A 305 10.38 -8.65 -18.35
N LEU A 306 11.71 -8.54 -18.51
CA LEU A 306 12.62 -8.13 -17.43
C LEU A 306 12.44 -6.66 -17.11
N PHE A 307 12.35 -5.79 -18.13
CA PHE A 307 12.19 -4.36 -17.90
C PHE A 307 10.81 -4.03 -17.33
N VAL A 308 9.76 -4.71 -17.79
CA VAL A 308 8.37 -4.47 -17.38
C VAL A 308 8.18 -4.60 -15.87
N GLY A 309 8.77 -5.61 -15.23
CA GLY A 309 8.71 -5.82 -13.78
C GLY A 309 9.88 -5.21 -13.00
N SER A 310 10.70 -4.37 -13.65
CA SER A 310 11.86 -3.75 -13.01
C SER A 310 11.51 -2.39 -12.42
N GLN A 311 12.38 -1.88 -11.55
CA GLN A 311 12.25 -0.49 -11.10
C GLN A 311 12.41 0.52 -12.25
N ALA A 312 12.76 0.14 -13.48
CA ALA A 312 12.79 1.08 -14.60
C ALA A 312 11.40 1.40 -15.18
N THR A 313 10.38 0.56 -14.91
CA THR A 313 9.00 0.78 -15.40
C THR A 313 7.89 0.49 -14.39
N ASP A 314 8.16 -0.27 -13.33
CA ASP A 314 7.15 -0.77 -12.36
C ASP A 314 7.22 -0.14 -10.96
N PHE A 315 7.86 1.04 -10.87
CA PHE A 315 8.14 1.83 -9.65
C PHE A 315 7.20 1.62 -8.45
N GLY A 316 7.39 0.54 -7.68
CA GLY A 316 6.78 0.39 -6.36
C GLY A 316 6.16 -0.95 -5.99
N GLU A 317 5.92 -1.91 -6.89
CA GLU A 317 5.42 -3.21 -6.39
C GLU A 317 6.54 -4.01 -5.70
N ALA A 318 7.81 -3.81 -6.07
CA ALA A 318 8.94 -4.48 -5.42
C ALA A 318 9.25 -4.01 -3.98
N LEU A 319 8.70 -2.87 -3.53
CA LEU A 319 8.80 -2.45 -2.11
C LEU A 319 7.56 -2.86 -1.30
N VAL A 320 6.46 -3.22 -1.95
CA VAL A 320 5.27 -3.83 -1.33
C VAL A 320 5.37 -5.35 -1.31
N ARG A 321 6.07 -5.97 -2.28
CA ARG A 321 6.38 -7.41 -2.34
C ARG A 321 7.52 -7.86 -1.41
N HIS A 322 7.83 -7.09 -0.37
CA HIS A 322 8.70 -7.56 0.72
C HIS A 322 7.92 -7.92 1.99
N ASP A 323 6.59 -7.98 1.91
CA ASP A 323 5.81 -8.94 2.69
C ASP A 323 5.53 -10.15 1.77
N GLU A 324 5.75 -11.36 2.30
CA GLU A 324 5.65 -12.67 1.62
C GLU A 324 6.92 -13.15 0.90
N PHE A 325 7.81 -13.81 1.64
CA PHE A 325 8.16 -15.21 1.36
C PHE A 325 8.52 -15.98 2.64
#